data_AF-A0A5R2MW57-F1
#
_entry.id   AF-A0A5R2MW57-F1
#
_cell.length_a   1.000
_cell.length_b   1.000
_cell.length_c   1.000
_cell.angle_alpha   90.00
_cell.angle_beta   90.00
_cell.angle_gamma   90.00
#
_symmetry.space_group_name_H-M   'P 1'
#
loop_
_entity.id
_entity.type
_entity.pdbx_description
1 polymer ?
#
loop_
_entity_poly.entity_id
_entity_poly.type
_entity_poly.pdbx_seq_one_letter_code
_entity_poly.pdbx_strand_id
1 'polypeptide(L)'
;VVGGIVDTAIMRLMDVFLALPALILAMALAAALGPSLFNAMLAVAVVRVPAYVRLARGQTLSLRNRTYVKASRSFGASPAYMLRWHILPNALSPIIVQATLDLGGTILT
;
A
#
# COMPACT_ATOMS: atom_id res chain seq x y z
N VAL A 1 -10.58 -1.78 -12.72
CA VAL A 1 -9.12 -1.92 -12.70
C VAL A 1 -8.84 -3.39 -12.86
N VAL A 2 -7.91 -3.77 -13.73
CA VAL A 2 -7.47 -5.15 -13.97
C VAL A 2 -7.15 -5.78 -12.61
N GLY A 3 -8.10 -6.49 -12.00
CA GLY A 3 -8.15 -6.60 -10.54
C GLY A 3 -8.88 -7.84 -10.04
N GLY A 4 -8.92 -8.88 -10.88
CA GLY A 4 -9.30 -10.21 -10.42
C GLY A 4 -8.05 -10.91 -9.89
N ILE A 5 -7.25 -11.45 -10.81
CA ILE A 5 -6.12 -12.33 -10.48
C ILE A 5 -4.94 -11.56 -9.90
N VAL A 6 -4.56 -10.42 -10.49
CA VAL A 6 -3.41 -9.62 -10.00
C VAL A 6 -3.66 -9.03 -8.62
N ASP A 7 -4.86 -8.46 -8.38
CA ASP A 7 -5.25 -7.97 -7.04
C ASP A 7 -5.24 -9.13 -6.03
N THR A 8 -5.79 -10.28 -6.41
CA THR A 8 -5.81 -11.46 -5.53
C THR A 8 -4.38 -11.94 -5.22
N ALA A 9 -3.50 -12.04 -6.21
CA ALA A 9 -2.12 -12.47 -6.02
C ALA A 9 -1.34 -11.51 -5.10
N ILE A 10 -1.46 -10.20 -5.33
CA ILE A 10 -0.83 -9.18 -4.47
C ILE A 10 -1.39 -9.28 -3.05
N MET A 11 -2.71 -9.36 -2.90
CA MET A 11 -3.33 -9.45 -1.57
C MET A 11 -2.95 -10.73 -0.84
N ARG A 12 -2.84 -11.86 -1.54
CA ARG A 12 -2.36 -13.13 -0.96
C ARG A 12 -0.91 -13.02 -0.50
N LEU A 13 -0.04 -12.38 -1.27
CA LEU A 13 1.32 -12.11 -0.84
C LEU A 13 1.33 -11.23 0.42
N MET A 14 0.53 -10.17 0.47
CA MET A 14 0.42 -9.32 1.65
C MET A 14 -0.11 -10.08 2.87
N ASP A 15 -1.03 -11.01 2.67
CA ASP A 15 -1.56 -11.86 3.74
C ASP A 15 -0.50 -12.81 4.30
N VAL A 16 0.42 -13.33 3.46
CA VAL A 16 1.57 -14.12 3.91
C VAL A 16 2.52 -13.29 4.79
N PHE A 17 2.78 -12.02 4.41
CA PHE A 17 3.62 -11.13 5.22
C PHE A 17 3.01 -10.85 6.60
N LEU A 18 1.68 -10.72 6.66
CA LEU A 18 0.94 -10.44 7.90
C LEU A 18 0.64 -11.70 8.74
N ALA A 19 0.80 -12.89 8.16
CA ALA A 19 0.65 -14.15 8.90
C ALA A 19 1.78 -14.35 9.93
N LEU A 20 2.93 -13.72 9.69
CA LEU A 20 4.06 -13.73 10.61
C LEU A 20 4.01 -12.50 11.52
N PRO A 21 4.33 -12.64 12.82
CA PRO A 21 4.53 -11.49 13.69
C PRO A 21 5.59 -10.53 13.11
N ALA A 22 5.29 -9.24 13.10
CA ALA A 22 6.13 -8.20 12.47
C ALA A 22 7.59 -8.22 12.95
N LEU A 23 7.80 -8.47 14.24
CA LEU A 23 9.14 -8.57 14.85
C LEU A 23 9.93 -9.75 14.28
N ILE A 24 9.29 -10.92 14.16
CA ILE A 24 9.94 -12.13 13.63
C ILE A 24 10.34 -11.91 12.17
N LEU A 25 9.45 -11.33 11.37
CA LEU A 25 9.74 -11.02 9.97
C LEU A 25 10.89 -10.00 9.85
N ALA A 26 10.90 -8.96 10.68
CA ALA A 26 11.97 -7.97 10.70
C ALA A 26 13.33 -8.60 11.07
N MET A 27 13.38 -9.43 12.11
CA MET A 27 14.61 -10.13 12.51
C MET A 27 15.10 -11.10 11.43
N ALA A 28 14.19 -11.86 10.80
CA ALA A 28 14.54 -12.78 9.73
C ALA A 28 15.13 -12.05 8.51
N LEU A 29 14.51 -10.93 8.10
CA LEU A 29 15.01 -10.11 7.00
C LEU A 29 16.37 -9.47 7.34
N ALA A 30 16.52 -8.91 8.55
CA ALA A 30 17.78 -8.32 8.99
C ALA A 30 18.92 -9.37 9.04
N ALA A 31 18.63 -10.58 9.54
CA ALA A 31 19.58 -11.67 9.57
C ALA A 31 19.96 -12.16 8.16
N ALA A 32 18.98 -12.26 7.25
CA ALA A 32 19.21 -12.69 5.87
C ALA A 32 20.01 -11.67 5.04
N LEU A 33 19.78 -10.37 5.27
CA LEU A 33 20.47 -9.28 4.57
C LEU A 33 21.87 -9.00 5.16
N GLY A 34 22.12 -9.40 6.41
CA GLY A 34 23.38 -9.17 7.12
C GLY A 34 23.44 -7.83 7.87
N PRO A 35 24.44 -7.65 8.76
CA PRO A 35 24.52 -6.52 9.66
C PRO A 35 24.87 -5.22 8.93
N SER A 36 23.87 -4.35 8.76
CA SER A 36 24.02 -2.98 8.26
C SER A 36 22.81 -2.17 8.70
N LEU A 37 23.04 -0.90 9.08
CA LEU A 37 21.95 0.04 9.39
C LEU A 37 20.96 0.15 8.22
N PHE A 38 21.49 0.15 7.00
CA PHE A 38 20.67 0.20 5.79
C PHE A 38 19.77 -1.03 5.65
N ASN A 39 20.30 -2.22 5.92
CA ASN A 39 19.55 -3.48 5.86
C ASN A 39 18.46 -3.54 6.93
N ALA A 40 18.74 -3.03 8.13
CA ALA A 40 17.74 -2.91 9.20
C ALA A 40 16.60 -1.95 8.81
N MET A 41 16.92 -0.79 8.26
CA MET A 41 15.91 0.15 7.75
C MET A 41 15.06 -0.48 6.64
N LEU A 42 15.70 -1.19 5.71
CA LEU A 42 15.01 -1.89 4.63
C LEU A 42 14.06 -2.98 5.17
N ALA A 43 14.51 -3.77 6.16
CA ALA A 43 13.69 -4.80 6.79
C ALA A 43 12.43 -4.20 7.42
N VAL A 44 12.56 -3.09 8.16
CA VAL A 44 11.40 -2.39 8.77
C VAL A 44 10.46 -1.86 7.70
N ALA A 45 10.99 -1.22 6.65
CA ALA A 45 10.17 -0.67 5.56
C ALA A 45 9.36 -1.77 4.85
N VAL A 46 10.00 -2.91 4.55
CA VAL A 46 9.36 -4.06 3.89
C VAL A 46 8.22 -4.63 4.74
N VAL A 47 8.39 -4.72 6.06
CA VAL A 47 7.36 -5.19 6.99
C VAL A 47 6.12 -4.28 6.97
N ARG A 48 6.26 -2.99 6.66
CA ARG A 48 5.15 -2.04 6.60
C ARG A 48 4.38 -2.08 5.27
N VAL A 49 4.97 -2.62 4.19
CA VAL A 49 4.37 -2.64 2.84
C VAL A 49 2.91 -3.14 2.81
N PRO A 50 2.53 -4.24 3.50
CA PRO A 50 1.14 -4.72 3.50
C PRO A 50 0.12 -3.70 4.00
N ALA A 51 0.50 -2.86 4.97
CA ALA A 51 -0.39 -1.82 5.50
C ALA A 51 -0.70 -0.75 4.43
N TYR A 52 0.34 -0.28 3.73
CA TYR A 52 0.20 0.69 2.64
C TYR A 52 -0.58 0.13 1.45
N VAL A 53 -0.32 -1.13 1.06
CA VAL A 53 -1.06 -1.79 -0.03
C VAL A 53 -2.55 -1.89 0.30
N ARG A 54 -2.88 -2.31 1.52
CA ARG A 54 -4.28 -2.39 1.99
C ARG A 54 -4.95 -1.02 2.03
N LEU A 55 -4.26 0.00 2.51
CA LEU A 55 -4.75 1.37 2.52
C LEU A 55 -5.05 1.86 1.10
N ALA A 56 -4.08 1.73 0.18
CA ALA A 56 -4.23 2.14 -1.21
C ALA A 56 -5.39 1.41 -1.91
N ARG A 57 -5.55 0.11 -1.64
CA ARG A 57 -6.68 -0.69 -2.14
C ARG A 57 -8.01 -0.17 -1.59
N GLY A 58 -8.10 0.07 -0.29
CA GLY A 58 -9.30 0.65 0.35
C GLY A 58 -9.69 2.00 -0.24
N GLN A 59 -8.70 2.89 -0.42
CA GLN A 59 -8.91 4.21 -1.04
C GLN A 59 -9.36 4.08 -2.49
N THR A 60 -8.74 3.20 -3.26
CA THR A 60 -9.11 2.94 -4.66
C THR A 60 -10.56 2.44 -4.77
N LEU A 61 -10.98 1.50 -3.91
CA LEU A 61 -12.34 0.99 -3.88
C LEU A 61 -13.36 2.07 -3.49
N SER A 62 -13.02 2.90 -2.50
CA SER A 62 -13.85 4.01 -2.03
C SER A 62 -14.01 5.09 -3.10
N LEU A 63 -12.90 5.57 -3.67
CA LEU A 63 -12.86 6.63 -4.68
C LEU A 63 -13.57 6.21 -5.97
N ARG A 64 -13.42 4.95 -6.38
CA ARG A 64 -14.12 4.40 -7.56
C ARG A 64 -15.64 4.54 -7.46
N ASN A 65 -16.20 4.49 -6.27
CA ASN A 65 -17.64 4.57 -6.05
C ASN A 65 -18.18 6.01 -6.00
N ARG A 66 -17.30 7.03 -6.04
CA ARG A 66 -17.70 8.44 -6.00
C ARG A 66 -18.36 8.88 -7.30
N THR A 67 -19.29 9.83 -7.18
CA THR A 67 -20.12 10.33 -8.29
C THR A 67 -19.31 10.91 -9.44
N TYR A 68 -18.23 11.65 -9.15
CA TYR A 68 -17.38 12.24 -10.21
C TYR A 68 -16.63 11.18 -11.03
N VAL A 69 -16.19 10.06 -10.41
CA VAL A 69 -15.55 8.95 -11.14
C VAL A 69 -16.57 8.21 -11.99
N LYS A 70 -17.77 7.96 -11.44
CA LYS A 70 -18.87 7.33 -12.20
C LYS A 70 -19.31 8.20 -13.38
N ALA A 71 -19.43 9.51 -13.19
CA ALA A 71 -19.76 10.46 -14.26
C ALA A 71 -18.69 10.46 -15.36
N SER A 72 -17.40 10.53 -14.99
CA SER A 72 -16.28 10.46 -15.94
C SER A 72 -16.34 9.18 -16.80
N ARG A 73 -16.71 8.04 -16.21
CA ARG A 73 -16.93 6.80 -16.95
C ARG A 73 -18.08 6.88 -17.96
N SER A 74 -19.18 7.55 -17.61
CA SER A 74 -20.30 7.78 -18.53
C SER A 74 -19.92 8.64 -19.74
N PHE A 75 -18.92 9.53 -19.59
CA PHE A 75 -18.34 10.30 -20.70
C PHE A 75 -17.29 9.52 -21.51
N GLY A 76 -17.13 8.21 -21.28
CA GLY A 76 -16.22 7.36 -22.05
C GLY A 76 -14.76 7.38 -21.57
N ALA A 77 -14.46 7.92 -20.39
CA ALA A 77 -13.10 7.93 -19.87
C ALA A 77 -12.55 6.52 -19.68
N SER A 78 -11.31 6.29 -20.13
CA SER A 78 -10.65 5.00 -19.97
C SER A 78 -10.33 4.70 -18.50
N PRO A 79 -10.27 3.41 -18.08
CA PRO A 79 -9.89 3.04 -16.71
C PRO A 79 -8.52 3.58 -16.28
N ALA A 80 -7.56 3.64 -17.22
CA ALA A 80 -6.23 4.19 -16.96
C ALA A 80 -6.26 5.69 -16.73
N TYR A 81 -7.09 6.41 -17.49
CA TYR A 81 -7.31 7.85 -17.29
C TYR A 81 -7.92 8.13 -15.91
N MET A 82 -9.01 7.44 -15.56
CA MET A 82 -9.64 7.57 -14.24
C MET A 82 -8.68 7.24 -13.09
N LEU A 83 -7.85 6.20 -13.28
CA LEU A 83 -6.85 5.82 -12.28
C LEU A 83 -5.81 6.93 -12.06
N ARG A 84 -5.20 7.45 -13.13
CA ARG A 84 -4.09 8.41 -13.03
C ARG A 84 -4.55 9.81 -12.63
N TRP A 85 -5.72 10.26 -13.10
CA TRP A 85 -6.18 11.65 -12.90
C TRP A 85 -7.17 11.84 -11.78
N HIS A 86 -7.94 10.81 -11.42
CA HIS A 86 -8.94 10.92 -10.36
C HIS A 86 -8.55 10.10 -9.13
N ILE A 87 -8.26 8.82 -9.28
CA ILE A 87 -8.07 7.93 -8.13
C ILE A 87 -6.71 8.15 -7.47
N LEU A 88 -5.61 8.07 -8.23
CA LEU A 88 -4.25 8.17 -7.72
C LEU A 88 -4.01 9.47 -6.92
N PRO A 89 -4.28 10.68 -7.45
CA PRO A 89 -4.04 11.92 -6.69
C PRO A 89 -4.88 12.01 -5.42
N ASN A 90 -6.11 11.49 -5.41
CA ASN A 90 -6.96 11.50 -4.21
C ASN A 90 -6.59 10.41 -3.21
N ALA A 91 -6.04 9.28 -3.66
CA ALA A 91 -5.58 8.21 -2.79
C ALA A 91 -4.24 8.55 -2.11
N LEU A 92 -3.44 9.43 -2.71
CA LEU A 92 -2.16 9.87 -2.12
C LEU A 92 -2.35 10.65 -0.81
N SER A 93 -3.40 11.45 -0.67
CA SER A 93 -3.65 12.24 0.54
C SER A 93 -3.66 11.39 1.83
N PRO A 94 -4.50 10.34 1.97
CA PRO A 94 -4.47 9.48 3.15
C PRO A 94 -3.19 8.64 3.27
N ILE A 95 -2.54 8.29 2.16
CA ILE A 95 -1.27 7.55 2.19
C ILE A 95 -0.15 8.40 2.80
N ILE A 96 -0.07 9.68 2.42
CA ILE A 96 0.93 10.61 2.95
C ILE A 96 0.70 10.83 4.45
N VAL A 97 -0.56 11.02 4.87
CA VAL A 97 -0.90 11.16 6.30
C VAL A 97 -0.46 9.94 7.10
N GLN A 98 -0.77 8.72 6.61
CA GLN A 98 -0.32 7.49 7.26
C GLN A 98 1.21 7.41 7.33
N ALA A 99 1.90 7.77 6.25
CA ALA A 99 3.36 7.78 6.23
C ALA A 99 3.94 8.72 7.29
N THR A 100 3.37 9.91 7.46
CA THR A 100 3.81 10.85 8.49
C THR A 100 3.60 10.30 9.91
N LEU A 101 2.46 9.64 10.17
CA LEU A 101 2.17 9.03 11.47
C LEU A 101 3.12 7.85 11.77
N ASP A 102 3.37 6.99 10.79
CA ASP A 102 4.27 5.85 10.93
C ASP A 102 5.72 6.29 11.17
N LEU A 103 6.17 7.36 10.51
CA LEU A 103 7.49 7.94 10.75
C LEU A 103 7.62 8.40 12.21
N GLY A 104 6.60 9.09 12.74
CA GLY A 104 6.59 9.51 14.15
C GLY A 104 6.67 8.32 15.10
N GLY A 105 5.91 7.25 14.84
CA GLY A 105 5.96 6.03 15.65
C GLY A 105 7.30 5.32 15.59
N THR A 106 7.90 5.21 14.40
CA THR A 106 9.17 4.51 14.19
C THR A 106 10.37 5.24 14.80
N ILE A 107 10.32 6.57 14.91
CA ILE A 107 11.38 7.36 15.56
C ILE A 107 11.31 7.21 17.09
N LEU A 108 10.11 7.03 17.65
CA LEU A 108 9.92 6.94 19.10
C LEU A 108 10.34 5.58 19.69
N THR A 109 10.21 4.50 18.92
CA THR A 109 10.48 3.11 19.34
C THR A 109 11.80 2.60 18.82
#